data_AF-A0A3D2X9X1-F1
#
_entry.id   AF-A0A3D2X9X1-F1
#
_cell.length_a   1.000
_cell.length_b   1.000
_cell.length_c   1.000
_cell.angle_alpha   90.00
_cell.angle_beta   90.00
_cell.angle_gamma   90.00
#
_symmetry.space_group_name_H-M   'P 1'
#
loop_
_entity.id
_entity.type
_entity.pdbx_description
1 polymer ?
#
loop_
_entity_poly.entity_id
_entity_poly.type
_entity_poly.pdbx_seq_one_letter_code
_entity_poly.pdbx_strand_id
1 'polypeptide(L)'
;MNEKCQVFTPENYVEKLLDSAGYIEHLYGKRILENSCGDGNILVSIVRRYILDCRRNGLIDSKIKMGLEQDIYGIEIDKKHFSKCLENLNQISELEKIDGVKWNIFNVDYLKWDMDINFDYIVGNPPYLTYSDIEETDRMYVKENFITCKEGKFDYCYAFIEKSLLSLENNGKMAYLIPSSIFKTVFGENLRNMMKSFVTRIIDYTEEKIFNNALVKSAIMVLENNKKDNQLSYIDATSNISLKINVNNLADKWFFTNAQNLGTRQFGDYFQVSHVVATLLNEAYVIKEWKEENDYIVCNNYRIERGVIRETATPRSRKYNKKEMIIFPYYYDNGNLNKYSIMEFEMRFPGAALFLNINRKKLDKRKKDKNAKWFEYGRSQALVGLDSEKLLVSTVITEEVNVYSLNRECIPYAGMYIATKTEEMSLEDAVNILKSDEFMGYVKAVGIHISGNSLRITSRDIMEYKF
;
A
#
# COMPACT_ATOMS: atom_id res chain seq x y z
N MET A 1 21.44 -6.73 -3.69
CA MET A 1 20.17 -6.01 -3.91
C MET A 1 19.27 -6.87 -4.76
N ASN A 2 17.96 -6.87 -4.51
CA ASN A 2 16.99 -7.62 -5.31
C ASN A 2 16.80 -6.90 -6.65
N GLU A 3 17.20 -7.51 -7.78
CA GLU A 3 17.15 -6.91 -9.13
C GLU A 3 15.73 -6.44 -9.52
N LYS A 4 14.69 -6.97 -8.85
CA LYS A 4 13.28 -6.65 -9.12
C LYS A 4 12.83 -5.23 -8.78
N CYS A 5 13.66 -4.43 -8.12
CA CYS A 5 13.27 -3.12 -7.58
C CYS A 5 14.04 -1.93 -8.18
N GLN A 6 14.85 -2.19 -9.22
CA GLN A 6 15.56 -1.15 -9.96
C GLN A 6 14.65 -0.62 -11.06
N VAL A 7 14.11 0.58 -10.86
CA VAL A 7 13.22 1.22 -11.82
C VAL A 7 13.78 2.59 -12.16
N PHE A 8 14.26 2.74 -13.40
CA PHE A 8 14.80 4.00 -13.89
C PHE A 8 13.68 4.98 -14.26
N THR A 9 13.84 6.22 -13.85
CA THR A 9 12.90 7.31 -14.18
C THR A 9 13.02 7.64 -15.68
N PRO A 10 11.90 7.59 -16.46
CA PRO A 10 11.92 8.01 -17.86
C PRO A 10 12.08 9.53 -18.00
N GLU A 11 12.73 9.98 -19.08
CA GLU A 11 13.13 11.38 -19.31
C GLU A 11 11.96 12.38 -19.19
N ASN A 12 10.78 12.04 -19.74
CA ASN A 12 9.60 12.90 -19.65
C ASN A 12 9.09 13.11 -18.22
N TYR A 13 9.36 12.18 -17.30
CA TYR A 13 9.04 12.33 -15.88
C TYR A 13 10.17 13.02 -15.10
N VAL A 14 11.42 12.89 -15.54
CA VAL A 14 12.56 13.64 -14.98
C VAL A 14 12.33 15.14 -15.09
N GLU A 15 12.01 15.64 -16.28
CA GLU A 15 11.77 17.08 -16.48
C GLU A 15 10.58 17.58 -15.66
N LYS A 16 9.47 16.82 -15.64
CA LYS A 16 8.30 17.12 -14.79
C LYS A 16 8.66 17.15 -13.31
N LEU A 17 9.55 16.28 -12.84
CA LEU A 17 9.99 16.23 -11.44
C LEU A 17 10.79 17.49 -11.06
N LEU A 18 11.75 17.89 -11.91
CA LEU A 18 12.56 19.09 -11.70
C LEU A 18 11.72 20.37 -11.77
N ASP A 19 10.82 20.47 -12.74
CA ASP A 19 9.86 21.58 -12.86
C ASP A 19 8.93 21.61 -11.63
N SER A 20 8.55 20.44 -11.12
CA SER A 20 7.70 20.32 -9.94
C SER A 20 8.38 20.79 -8.66
N ALA A 21 9.70 20.56 -8.52
CA ALA A 21 10.50 21.10 -7.44
C ALA A 21 10.73 22.61 -7.57
N GLY A 22 10.53 23.18 -8.77
CA GLY A 22 10.91 24.57 -9.08
C GLY A 22 12.41 24.74 -9.29
N TYR A 23 13.10 23.69 -9.73
CA TYR A 23 14.52 23.71 -10.09
C TYR A 23 14.66 24.17 -11.56
N ILE A 24 14.46 25.47 -11.81
CA ILE A 24 14.31 26.02 -13.18
C ILE A 24 15.40 27.03 -13.53
N GLU A 25 15.60 28.03 -12.69
CA GLU A 25 16.50 29.17 -12.95
C GLU A 25 17.19 29.65 -11.66
N HIS A 26 18.29 30.40 -11.82
CA HIS A 26 19.12 30.91 -10.73
C HIS A 26 19.66 29.79 -9.82
N LEU A 27 20.21 28.76 -10.46
CA LEU A 27 20.59 27.50 -9.82
C LEU A 27 21.97 27.56 -9.15
N TYR A 28 22.82 28.51 -9.52
CA TYR A 28 24.17 28.61 -8.97
C TYR A 28 24.18 28.79 -7.44
N GLY A 29 24.89 27.92 -6.72
CA GLY A 29 24.93 27.93 -5.25
C GLY A 29 23.72 27.26 -4.58
N LYS A 30 22.84 26.60 -5.36
CA LYS A 30 21.68 25.87 -4.86
C LYS A 30 21.98 24.39 -4.76
N ARG A 31 22.12 23.90 -3.51
CA ARG A 31 22.46 22.50 -3.25
C ARG A 31 21.27 21.59 -3.58
N ILE A 32 21.51 20.59 -4.40
CA ILE A 32 20.53 19.59 -4.82
C ILE A 32 21.03 18.16 -4.56
N LEU A 33 20.14 17.32 -4.03
CA LEU A 33 20.38 15.90 -3.76
C LEU A 33 19.45 14.99 -4.56
N GLU A 34 20.01 13.96 -5.20
CA GLU A 34 19.30 12.72 -5.56
C GLU A 34 19.81 11.55 -4.70
N ASN A 35 18.97 11.03 -3.79
CA ASN A 35 19.40 10.11 -2.73
C ASN A 35 19.33 8.61 -3.07
N SER A 36 18.97 8.30 -4.32
CA SER A 36 18.83 6.94 -4.86
C SER A 36 19.02 6.99 -6.38
N CYS A 37 20.20 7.46 -6.81
CA CYS A 37 20.36 8.00 -8.16
C CYS A 37 20.47 6.96 -9.28
N GLY A 38 20.66 5.68 -8.98
CA GLY A 38 20.77 4.63 -10.00
C GLY A 38 21.87 4.96 -11.01
N ASP A 39 21.54 4.90 -12.30
CA ASP A 39 22.43 5.27 -13.41
C ASP A 39 22.55 6.79 -13.63
N GLY A 40 21.90 7.60 -12.78
CA GLY A 40 22.01 9.06 -12.79
C GLY A 40 21.07 9.77 -13.77
N ASN A 41 19.96 9.16 -14.20
CA ASN A 41 19.05 9.78 -15.17
C ASN A 41 18.56 11.17 -14.73
N ILE A 42 18.20 11.34 -13.45
CA ILE A 42 17.76 12.64 -12.93
C ILE A 42 18.96 13.57 -12.75
N LEU A 43 20.07 13.10 -12.16
CA LEU A 43 21.32 13.86 -12.06
C LEU A 43 21.85 14.40 -13.40
N VAL A 44 21.76 13.64 -14.49
CA VAL A 44 22.18 14.10 -15.83
C VAL A 44 21.35 15.30 -16.28
N SER A 45 20.02 15.27 -16.10
CA SER A 45 19.15 16.43 -16.37
C SER A 45 19.44 17.60 -15.43
N ILE A 46 19.72 17.35 -14.15
CA ILE A 46 20.13 18.38 -13.19
C ILE A 46 21.39 19.09 -13.68
N VAL A 47 22.45 18.34 -14.00
CA VAL A 47 23.73 18.88 -14.48
C VAL A 47 23.53 19.72 -15.73
N ARG A 48 22.80 19.19 -16.72
CA ARG A 48 22.53 19.91 -17.96
C ARG A 48 21.78 21.21 -17.70
N ARG A 49 20.72 21.17 -16.88
CA ARG A 49 19.91 22.35 -16.55
C ARG A 49 20.73 23.39 -15.80
N TYR A 50 21.55 22.96 -14.84
CA TYR A 50 22.46 23.82 -14.08
C TYR A 50 23.45 24.56 -14.98
N ILE A 51 24.11 23.85 -15.91
CA ILE A 51 25.07 24.44 -16.84
C ILE A 51 24.39 25.49 -17.73
N LEU A 52 23.24 25.13 -18.33
CA LEU A 52 22.50 26.02 -19.23
C LEU A 52 22.00 27.27 -18.52
N ASP A 53 21.48 27.15 -17.29
CA ASP A 53 21.07 28.28 -16.47
C ASP A 53 22.27 29.17 -16.12
N CYS A 54 23.38 28.60 -15.64
CA CYS A 54 24.57 29.38 -15.31
C CYS A 54 25.12 30.16 -16.50
N ARG A 55 25.18 29.54 -17.68
CA ARG A 55 25.61 30.23 -18.92
C ARG A 55 24.67 31.35 -19.32
N ARG A 56 23.35 31.14 -19.20
CA ARG A 56 22.35 32.18 -19.46
C ARG A 56 22.51 33.38 -18.52
N ASN A 57 22.93 33.12 -17.28
CA ASN A 57 23.25 34.14 -16.29
C ASN A 57 24.69 34.71 -16.43
N GLY A 58 25.42 34.36 -17.50
CA GLY A 58 26.73 34.93 -17.83
C GLY A 58 27.91 34.38 -17.02
N LEU A 59 27.76 33.23 -16.36
CA LEU A 59 28.86 32.59 -15.64
C LEU A 59 29.83 31.93 -16.62
N ILE A 60 31.14 32.10 -16.36
CA ILE A 60 32.21 31.42 -17.09
C ILE A 60 32.33 29.96 -16.67
N ASP A 61 32.77 29.08 -17.58
CA ASP A 61 32.83 27.62 -17.35
C ASP A 61 33.62 27.22 -16.09
N SER A 62 34.65 27.97 -15.70
CA SER A 62 35.40 27.71 -14.47
C SER A 62 34.56 27.92 -13.20
N LYS A 63 33.63 28.88 -13.20
CA LYS A 63 32.66 29.08 -12.13
C LYS A 63 31.61 27.99 -12.15
N ILE A 64 31.10 27.64 -13.33
CA ILE A 64 30.12 26.55 -13.48
C ILE A 64 30.68 25.26 -12.91
N LYS A 65 31.92 24.91 -13.26
CA LYS A 65 32.63 23.76 -12.69
C LYS A 65 32.67 23.79 -11.16
N MET A 66 33.08 24.91 -10.56
CA MET A 66 33.08 25.05 -9.10
C MET A 66 31.69 24.80 -8.50
N GLY A 67 30.64 25.31 -9.15
CA GLY A 67 29.26 25.08 -8.74
C GLY A 67 28.85 23.60 -8.83
N LEU A 68 29.15 22.92 -9.94
CA LEU A 68 28.89 21.48 -10.08
C LEU A 68 29.57 20.66 -8.97
N GLU A 69 30.81 21.02 -8.61
CA GLU A 69 31.59 20.37 -7.55
C GLU A 69 31.12 20.71 -6.12
N GLN A 70 30.25 21.71 -5.95
CA GLN A 70 29.79 22.19 -4.64
C GLN A 70 28.31 21.90 -4.38
N ASP A 71 27.50 21.91 -5.43
CA ASP A 71 26.05 22.01 -5.34
C ASP A 71 25.32 20.72 -5.71
N ILE A 72 25.95 19.79 -6.44
CA ILE A 72 25.29 18.56 -6.93
C ILE A 72 25.72 17.34 -6.12
N TYR A 73 24.75 16.67 -5.51
CA TYR A 73 24.96 15.49 -4.67
C TYR A 73 24.13 14.30 -5.15
N GLY A 74 24.73 13.12 -5.09
CA GLY A 74 24.07 11.87 -5.43
C GLY A 74 24.44 10.74 -4.47
N ILE A 75 23.51 9.85 -4.18
CA ILE A 75 23.77 8.66 -3.36
C ILE A 75 23.20 7.45 -4.07
N GLU A 76 24.03 6.42 -4.20
CA GLU A 76 23.63 5.14 -4.77
C GLU A 76 24.30 4.00 -4.00
N ILE A 77 23.51 3.07 -3.50
CA ILE A 77 24.02 1.96 -2.69
C ILE A 77 24.63 0.85 -3.57
N ASP A 78 24.15 0.67 -4.79
CA ASP A 78 24.64 -0.34 -5.72
C ASP A 78 25.88 0.16 -6.47
N LYS A 79 27.01 -0.52 -6.24
CA LYS A 79 28.30 -0.12 -6.81
C LYS A 79 28.29 -0.05 -8.34
N LYS A 80 27.54 -0.93 -9.02
CA LYS A 80 27.50 -0.96 -10.49
C LYS A 80 26.77 0.29 -11.02
N HIS A 81 25.62 0.60 -10.47
CA HIS A 81 24.84 1.78 -10.84
C HIS A 81 25.57 3.08 -10.47
N PHE A 82 26.20 3.12 -9.31
CA PHE A 82 27.09 4.20 -8.91
C PHE A 82 28.19 4.48 -9.96
N SER A 83 28.92 3.44 -10.40
CA SER A 83 29.93 3.60 -11.44
C SER A 83 29.34 4.10 -12.75
N LYS A 84 28.17 3.58 -13.15
CA LYS A 84 27.48 4.01 -14.37
C LYS A 84 27.00 5.47 -14.29
N CYS A 85 26.52 5.90 -13.12
CA CYS A 85 26.17 7.29 -12.85
C CYS A 85 27.36 8.21 -13.08
N LEU A 86 28.53 7.89 -12.54
CA LEU A 86 29.74 8.70 -12.75
C LEU A 86 30.14 8.79 -14.22
N GLU A 87 30.06 7.68 -14.96
CA GLU A 87 30.31 7.69 -16.42
C GLU A 87 29.35 8.63 -17.14
N ASN A 88 28.05 8.54 -16.85
CA ASN A 88 27.02 9.35 -17.49
C ASN A 88 27.18 10.85 -17.14
N LEU A 89 27.57 11.17 -15.89
CA LEU A 89 27.82 12.54 -15.47
C LEU A 89 29.04 13.16 -16.15
N ASN A 90 30.13 12.39 -16.28
CA ASN A 90 31.30 12.83 -17.05
C ASN A 90 30.94 13.05 -18.52
N GLN A 91 30.15 12.15 -19.12
CA GLN A 91 29.74 12.28 -20.51
C GLN A 91 28.93 13.55 -20.76
N ILE A 92 27.95 13.88 -19.89
CA ILE A 92 27.17 15.12 -20.07
C ILE A 92 28.00 16.37 -19.82
N SER A 93 28.93 16.36 -18.85
CA SER A 93 29.80 17.52 -18.61
C SER A 93 30.77 17.76 -19.77
N GLU A 94 31.35 16.69 -20.32
CA GLU A 94 32.23 16.75 -21.51
C GLU A 94 31.47 17.25 -22.75
N LEU A 95 30.24 16.77 -22.98
CA LEU A 95 29.38 17.27 -24.06
C LEU A 95 29.11 18.77 -23.93
N GLU A 96 28.97 19.24 -22.70
CA GLU A 96 28.82 20.66 -22.37
C GLU A 96 30.17 21.39 -22.25
N LYS A 97 31.31 20.76 -22.58
CA LYS A 97 32.68 21.31 -22.57
C LYS A 97 33.19 21.75 -21.19
N ILE A 98 32.79 21.04 -20.14
CA ILE A 98 33.27 21.24 -18.77
C ILE A 98 33.96 19.96 -18.30
N ASP A 99 35.29 19.95 -18.34
CA ASP A 99 36.08 18.74 -18.08
C ASP A 99 36.55 18.63 -16.61
N GLY A 100 36.69 17.39 -16.17
CA GLY A 100 37.34 17.03 -14.90
C GLY A 100 36.61 17.54 -13.67
N VAL A 101 35.27 17.53 -13.69
CA VAL A 101 34.41 17.85 -12.55
C VAL A 101 34.60 16.78 -11.46
N LYS A 102 34.82 17.21 -10.22
CA LYS A 102 34.83 16.33 -9.04
C LYS A 102 33.43 16.20 -8.47
N TRP A 103 32.76 15.10 -8.78
CA TRP A 103 31.37 14.89 -8.35
C TRP A 103 31.25 14.49 -6.88
N ASN A 104 30.26 15.04 -6.16
CA ASN A 104 29.86 14.59 -4.83
C ASN A 104 28.83 13.44 -4.91
N ILE A 105 29.21 12.35 -5.59
CA ILE A 105 28.40 11.13 -5.63
C ILE A 105 29.00 10.10 -4.67
N PHE A 106 28.18 9.49 -3.83
CA PHE A 106 28.64 8.57 -2.79
C PHE A 106 28.05 7.17 -2.96
N ASN A 107 28.90 6.14 -2.90
CA ASN A 107 28.48 4.74 -2.91
C ASN A 107 28.20 4.22 -1.48
N VAL A 108 27.09 4.63 -0.90
CA VAL A 108 26.72 4.37 0.51
C VAL A 108 25.22 4.15 0.66
N ASP A 109 24.79 3.64 1.81
CA ASP A 109 23.37 3.57 2.18
C ASP A 109 22.88 4.97 2.60
N TYR A 110 21.97 5.56 1.82
CA TYR A 110 21.41 6.87 2.13
C TYR A 110 20.81 6.95 3.52
N LEU A 111 20.10 5.92 4.00
CA LEU A 111 19.45 5.99 5.32
C LEU A 111 20.47 6.04 6.45
N LYS A 112 21.68 5.47 6.23
CA LYS A 112 22.81 5.46 7.18
C LYS A 112 23.83 6.58 6.93
N TRP A 113 23.71 7.32 5.83
CA TRP A 113 24.64 8.40 5.48
C TRP A 113 24.38 9.64 6.34
N ASP A 114 25.34 10.01 7.17
CA ASP A 114 25.21 11.16 8.08
C ASP A 114 26.24 12.23 7.71
N MET A 115 25.72 13.39 7.27
CA MET A 115 26.50 14.57 6.93
C MET A 115 25.70 15.78 7.37
N ASP A 116 26.36 16.77 7.98
CA ASP A 116 25.77 18.04 8.38
C ASP A 116 25.60 18.97 7.17
N ILE A 117 24.76 18.55 6.23
CA ILE A 117 24.47 19.23 4.96
C ILE A 117 22.97 19.22 4.74
N ASN A 118 22.39 20.41 4.61
CA ASN A 118 21.02 20.60 4.15
C ASN A 118 20.99 21.02 2.67
N PHE A 119 19.84 20.80 2.02
CA PHE A 119 19.67 21.00 0.59
C PHE A 119 18.55 22.01 0.27
N ASP A 120 18.78 22.89 -0.70
CA ASP A 120 17.73 23.73 -1.29
C ASP A 120 16.72 22.85 -2.05
N TYR A 121 17.20 21.77 -2.68
CA TYR A 121 16.39 20.85 -3.46
C TYR A 121 16.69 19.38 -3.15
N ILE A 122 15.66 18.56 -3.02
CA ILE A 122 15.81 17.09 -2.99
C ILE A 122 14.84 16.47 -3.98
N VAL A 123 15.36 15.77 -4.99
CA VAL A 123 14.54 15.15 -6.03
C VAL A 123 14.91 13.68 -6.16
N GLY A 124 13.96 12.83 -6.51
CA GLY A 124 14.29 11.42 -6.70
C GLY A 124 13.10 10.51 -6.91
N ASN A 125 13.45 9.24 -7.11
CA ASN A 125 12.54 8.11 -7.21
C ASN A 125 13.00 7.04 -6.19
N PRO A 126 12.65 7.19 -4.90
CA PRO A 126 13.11 6.27 -3.85
C PRO A 126 12.66 4.83 -4.12
N PRO A 127 13.34 3.82 -3.54
CA PRO A 127 13.03 2.42 -3.78
C PRO A 127 11.63 1.98 -3.34
N TYR A 128 10.89 1.29 -4.21
CA TYR A 128 9.53 0.81 -3.97
C TYR A 128 9.52 -0.62 -3.39
N LEU A 129 9.96 -0.75 -2.13
CA LEU A 129 9.95 -2.03 -1.41
C LEU A 129 8.81 -2.08 -0.40
N THR A 130 7.99 -3.14 -0.48
CA THR A 130 7.00 -3.41 0.58
C THR A 130 7.70 -3.98 1.80
N TYR A 131 7.08 -3.89 2.98
CA TYR A 131 7.64 -4.45 4.21
C TYR A 131 8.17 -5.88 4.07
N SER A 132 7.53 -6.73 3.25
CA SER A 132 7.92 -8.14 3.10
C SER A 132 9.18 -8.35 2.26
N ASP A 133 9.55 -7.35 1.45
CA ASP A 133 10.68 -7.37 0.52
C ASP A 133 11.94 -6.70 1.11
N ILE A 134 11.80 -5.98 2.22
CA ILE A 134 12.93 -5.36 2.95
C ILE A 134 13.70 -6.45 3.70
N GLU A 135 15.02 -6.42 3.70
CA GLU A 135 15.84 -7.34 4.51
C GLU A 135 15.59 -7.14 6.02
N GLU A 136 15.67 -8.21 6.81
CA GLU A 136 15.33 -8.15 8.25
C GLU A 136 16.19 -7.14 9.02
N THR A 137 17.49 -7.06 8.70
CA THR A 137 18.41 -6.09 9.31
C THR A 137 18.02 -4.65 9.01
N ASP A 138 17.60 -4.36 7.79
CA ASP A 138 17.17 -3.01 7.40
C ASP A 138 15.79 -2.68 8.00
N ARG A 139 14.89 -3.66 8.16
CA ARG A 139 13.63 -3.45 8.90
C ARG A 139 13.88 -3.06 10.34
N MET A 140 14.83 -3.71 11.01
CA MET A 140 15.20 -3.38 12.40
C MET A 140 15.78 -1.97 12.48
N TYR A 141 16.75 -1.67 11.61
CA TYR A 141 17.38 -0.35 11.56
C TYR A 141 16.35 0.76 11.33
N VAL A 142 15.46 0.59 10.34
CA VAL A 142 14.47 1.61 9.99
C VAL A 142 13.44 1.82 11.10
N LYS A 143 13.02 0.75 11.79
CA LYS A 143 12.13 0.85 12.96
C LYS A 143 12.74 1.61 14.13
N GLU A 144 14.03 1.45 14.34
CA GLU A 144 14.75 2.08 15.44
C GLU A 144 15.02 3.58 15.19
N ASN A 145 15.31 3.94 13.93
CA ASN A 145 15.84 5.26 13.59
C ASN A 145 14.81 6.23 12.97
N PHE A 146 13.67 5.76 12.47
CA PHE A 146 12.70 6.61 11.76
C PHE A 146 11.31 6.54 12.41
N ILE A 147 10.78 7.71 12.81
CA ILE A 147 9.51 7.78 13.54
C ILE A 147 8.31 7.34 12.69
N THR A 148 8.37 7.57 11.38
CA THR A 148 7.33 7.16 10.42
C THR A 148 7.26 5.66 10.22
N CYS A 149 8.31 4.93 10.63
CA CYS A 149 8.46 3.49 10.42
C CYS A 149 8.45 2.67 11.71
N LYS A 150 8.22 3.26 12.89
CA LYS A 150 8.25 2.55 14.18
C LYS A 150 7.28 1.36 14.25
N GLU A 151 6.11 1.49 13.64
CA GLU A 151 5.01 0.54 13.80
C GLU A 151 4.56 -0.09 12.47
N GLY A 152 4.03 -1.31 12.58
CA GLY A 152 3.34 -1.96 11.47
C GLY A 152 4.23 -2.42 10.32
N LYS A 153 3.66 -2.38 9.10
CA LYS A 153 4.28 -2.83 7.85
C LYS A 153 4.40 -1.67 6.87
N PHE A 154 5.28 -0.73 7.18
CA PHE A 154 5.61 0.40 6.32
C PHE A 154 6.30 -0.04 5.02
N ASP A 155 6.27 0.84 4.02
CA ASP A 155 7.06 0.69 2.79
C ASP A 155 8.40 1.40 2.97
N TYR A 156 9.46 0.89 2.33
CA TYR A 156 10.84 1.34 2.60
C TYR A 156 11.09 2.81 2.26
N CYS A 157 10.39 3.34 1.25
CA CYS A 157 10.50 4.74 0.85
C CYS A 157 10.04 5.72 1.95
N TYR A 158 9.34 5.27 3.00
CA TYR A 158 8.88 6.16 4.08
C TYR A 158 10.06 6.74 4.84
N ALA A 159 11.09 5.92 5.12
CA ALA A 159 12.33 6.37 5.75
C ALA A 159 13.12 7.34 4.86
N PHE A 160 13.10 7.13 3.54
CA PHE A 160 13.73 8.06 2.59
C PHE A 160 13.05 9.43 2.63
N ILE A 161 11.71 9.46 2.64
CA ILE A 161 10.94 10.70 2.69
C ILE A 161 11.18 11.42 4.02
N GLU A 162 11.10 10.72 5.16
CA GLU A 162 11.38 11.30 6.47
C GLU A 162 12.79 11.90 6.53
N LYS A 163 13.81 11.16 6.12
CA LYS A 163 15.19 11.65 6.10
C LYS A 163 15.34 12.89 5.23
N SER A 164 14.76 12.87 4.02
CA SER A 164 14.84 13.99 3.09
C SER A 164 14.14 15.23 3.61
N LEU A 165 12.98 15.10 4.24
CA LEU A 165 12.30 16.23 4.87
C LEU A 165 13.16 16.89 5.95
N LEU A 166 13.89 16.10 6.74
CA LEU A 166 14.79 16.59 7.78
C LEU A 166 16.08 17.22 7.23
N SER A 167 16.48 16.89 5.99
CA SER A 167 17.65 17.44 5.30
C SER A 167 17.34 18.65 4.41
N LEU A 168 16.12 19.19 4.43
CA LEU A 168 15.77 20.38 3.66
C LEU A 168 16.25 21.66 4.35
N GLU A 169 16.88 22.55 3.59
CA GLU A 169 17.13 23.93 4.03
C GLU A 169 15.82 24.67 4.32
N ASN A 170 15.94 25.84 4.95
CA ASN A 170 14.80 26.73 5.12
C ASN A 170 14.25 27.18 3.75
N ASN A 171 12.96 26.96 3.50
CA ASN A 171 12.30 27.13 2.19
C ASN A 171 12.81 26.16 1.10
N GLY A 172 13.54 25.12 1.48
CA GLY A 172 13.96 24.05 0.58
C GLY A 172 12.75 23.27 0.06
N LYS A 173 12.88 22.75 -1.16
CA LYS A 173 11.82 22.03 -1.86
C LYS A 173 12.22 20.61 -2.18
N MET A 174 11.26 19.71 -2.11
CA MET A 174 11.45 18.30 -2.43
C MET A 174 10.38 17.87 -3.43
N ALA A 175 10.79 17.14 -4.47
CA ALA A 175 9.85 16.54 -5.43
C ALA A 175 10.19 15.08 -5.67
N TYR A 176 9.30 14.18 -5.28
CA TYR A 176 9.51 12.74 -5.34
C TYR A 176 8.51 12.05 -6.22
N LEU A 177 8.98 11.07 -6.99
CA LEU A 177 8.15 10.04 -7.60
C LEU A 177 7.91 8.93 -6.57
N ILE A 178 6.66 8.71 -6.17
CA ILE A 178 6.29 7.74 -5.12
C ILE A 178 5.09 6.87 -5.52
N PRO A 179 4.85 5.72 -4.86
CA PRO A 179 3.61 4.97 -5.02
C PRO A 179 2.40 5.77 -4.48
N SER A 180 1.31 5.88 -5.24
CA SER A 180 0.11 6.62 -4.80
C SER A 180 -0.60 5.94 -3.61
N SER A 181 -0.27 4.68 -3.29
CA SER A 181 -0.77 3.97 -2.12
C SER A 181 -0.43 4.68 -0.80
N ILE A 182 0.66 5.45 -0.75
CA ILE A 182 1.10 6.22 0.42
C ILE A 182 -0.02 7.10 0.98
N PHE A 183 -0.91 7.61 0.14
CA PHE A 183 -1.99 8.51 0.55
C PHE A 183 -3.10 7.80 1.34
N LYS A 184 -3.18 6.47 1.29
CA LYS A 184 -4.36 5.71 1.76
C LYS A 184 -4.03 4.49 2.63
N THR A 185 -2.79 4.01 2.65
CA THR A 185 -2.41 2.84 3.45
C THR A 185 -2.42 3.13 4.96
N VAL A 186 -2.86 2.17 5.78
CA VAL A 186 -2.91 2.34 7.24
C VAL A 186 -1.51 2.62 7.81
N PHE A 187 -0.49 1.90 7.36
CA PHE A 187 0.88 2.08 7.86
C PHE A 187 1.56 3.36 7.36
N GLY A 188 0.96 4.11 6.43
CA GLY A 188 1.46 5.42 5.99
C GLY A 188 0.97 6.59 6.83
N GLU A 189 0.18 6.36 7.88
CA GLU A 189 -0.45 7.44 8.67
C GLU A 189 0.59 8.37 9.32
N ASN A 190 1.60 7.82 10.00
CA ASN A 190 2.66 8.63 10.63
C ASN A 190 3.41 9.48 9.61
N LEU A 191 3.72 8.91 8.44
CA LEU A 191 4.34 9.64 7.34
C LEU A 191 3.43 10.75 6.83
N ARG A 192 2.14 10.47 6.58
CA ARG A 192 1.18 11.50 6.15
C ARG A 192 1.07 12.62 7.16
N ASN A 193 1.00 12.33 8.45
CA ASN A 193 0.95 13.35 9.50
C ASN A 193 2.20 14.24 9.49
N MET A 194 3.39 13.67 9.31
CA MET A 194 4.62 14.44 9.12
C MET A 194 4.56 15.31 7.84
N MET A 195 4.11 14.75 6.72
CA MET A 195 4.08 15.46 5.43
C MET A 195 3.07 16.62 5.39
N LYS A 196 2.06 16.68 6.26
CA LYS A 196 1.03 17.76 6.25
C LYS A 196 1.66 19.16 6.34
N SER A 197 2.69 19.35 7.17
CA SER A 197 3.37 20.64 7.31
C SER A 197 4.24 21.03 6.12
N PHE A 198 4.49 20.11 5.18
CA PHE A 198 5.36 20.34 4.03
C PHE A 198 4.62 20.27 2.70
N VAL A 199 3.53 19.51 2.59
CA VAL A 199 2.91 19.20 1.29
C VAL A 199 2.26 20.43 0.66
N THR A 200 2.62 20.68 -0.60
CA THR A 200 2.11 21.80 -1.39
C THR A 200 1.41 21.34 -2.67
N ARG A 201 1.92 20.28 -3.32
CA ARG A 201 1.36 19.78 -4.57
C ARG A 201 1.49 18.26 -4.71
N ILE A 202 0.46 17.64 -5.29
CA ILE A 202 0.45 16.23 -5.69
C ILE A 202 -0.02 16.16 -7.15
N ILE A 203 0.73 15.46 -7.99
CA ILE A 203 0.37 15.13 -9.37
C ILE A 203 0.23 13.61 -9.43
N ASP A 204 -1.01 13.09 -9.46
CA ASP A 204 -1.30 11.66 -9.40
C ASP A 204 -1.55 11.09 -10.80
N TYR A 205 -0.82 10.03 -11.16
CA TYR A 205 -0.94 9.33 -12.44
C TYR A 205 -1.89 8.15 -12.27
N THR A 206 -3.16 8.47 -12.04
CA THR A 206 -4.19 7.52 -11.63
C THR A 206 -4.48 6.45 -12.67
N GLU A 207 -4.30 6.67 -13.97
CA GLU A 207 -4.53 5.65 -15.00
C GLU A 207 -3.33 5.43 -15.93
N GLU A 208 -2.28 6.26 -15.80
CA GLU A 208 -1.02 6.09 -16.53
C GLU A 208 -0.06 5.14 -15.82
N LYS A 209 0.52 4.20 -16.57
CA LYS A 209 1.70 3.46 -16.12
C LYS A 209 2.94 4.26 -16.49
N ILE A 210 3.53 4.91 -15.49
CA ILE A 210 4.79 5.65 -15.63
C ILE A 210 5.92 4.73 -16.09
N PHE A 211 5.91 3.49 -15.61
CA PHE A 211 6.91 2.49 -15.94
C PHE A 211 6.28 1.35 -16.73
N ASN A 212 6.77 1.11 -17.94
CA ASN A 212 6.22 0.11 -18.88
C ASN A 212 6.06 -1.30 -18.29
N ASN A 213 6.86 -1.65 -17.27
CA ASN A 213 6.87 -2.96 -16.62
C ASN A 213 6.33 -2.97 -15.18
N ALA A 214 5.96 -1.82 -14.59
CA ALA A 214 5.48 -1.77 -13.20
C ALA A 214 3.95 -1.66 -13.13
N LEU A 215 3.34 -2.44 -12.22
CA LEU A 215 1.90 -2.36 -11.93
C LEU A 215 1.55 -1.27 -10.90
N VAL A 216 2.56 -0.59 -10.35
CA VAL A 216 2.41 0.38 -9.27
C VAL A 216 1.99 1.72 -9.85
N LYS A 217 0.84 2.23 -9.39
CA LYS A 217 0.44 3.61 -9.66
C LYS A 217 1.31 4.57 -8.87
N SER A 218 1.68 5.67 -9.50
CA SER A 218 2.64 6.60 -8.94
C SER A 218 2.13 8.03 -8.99
N ALA A 219 2.71 8.87 -8.13
CA ALA A 219 2.44 10.29 -8.08
C ALA A 219 3.77 11.05 -7.93
N ILE A 220 3.83 12.26 -8.49
CA ILE A 220 4.83 13.24 -8.09
C ILE A 220 4.28 14.00 -6.89
N MET A 221 5.00 13.93 -5.77
CA MET A 221 4.69 14.63 -4.54
C MET A 221 5.70 15.76 -4.34
N VAL A 222 5.19 16.98 -4.12
CA VAL A 222 5.98 18.17 -3.86
C VAL A 222 5.77 18.64 -2.42
N LEU A 223 6.89 18.84 -1.74
CA LEU A 223 6.99 19.20 -0.33
C LEU A 223 7.89 20.45 -0.23
N GLU A 224 7.57 21.38 0.66
CA GLU A 224 8.32 22.61 0.89
C GLU A 224 8.46 22.88 2.38
N ASN A 225 9.69 23.07 2.84
CA ASN A 225 9.97 23.41 4.22
C ASN A 225 9.54 24.86 4.52
N ASN A 226 8.91 25.09 5.67
CA ASN A 226 8.33 26.40 6.04
C ASN A 226 7.36 26.98 5.00
N LYS A 227 6.57 26.12 4.34
CA LYS A 227 5.50 26.56 3.45
C LYS A 227 4.57 27.57 4.15
N LYS A 228 4.10 28.56 3.40
CA LYS A 228 3.22 29.63 3.93
C LYS A 228 1.74 29.32 3.79
N ASP A 229 1.38 28.40 2.89
CA ASP A 229 0.00 28.08 2.55
C ASP A 229 -0.39 26.68 3.08
N ASN A 230 -1.58 26.60 3.68
CA ASN A 230 -2.21 25.36 4.10
C ASN A 230 -3.07 24.73 2.99
N GLN A 231 -3.00 25.25 1.77
CA GLN A 231 -3.61 24.63 0.59
C GLN A 231 -2.66 23.63 -0.08
N LEU A 232 -3.21 22.46 -0.40
CA LEU A 232 -2.64 21.44 -1.26
C LEU A 232 -3.26 21.56 -2.66
N SER A 233 -2.42 21.73 -3.68
CA SER A 233 -2.82 21.58 -5.08
C SER A 233 -2.75 20.12 -5.48
N TYR A 234 -3.88 19.48 -5.71
CA TYR A 234 -3.94 18.14 -6.28
C TYR A 234 -4.27 18.21 -7.77
N ILE A 235 -3.55 17.45 -8.59
CA ILE A 235 -3.75 17.33 -10.03
C ILE A 235 -3.82 15.84 -10.37
N ASP A 236 -4.93 15.39 -10.94
CA ASP A 236 -5.00 14.09 -11.60
C ASP A 236 -4.51 14.26 -13.04
N ALA A 237 -3.35 13.68 -13.35
CA ALA A 237 -2.70 13.82 -14.65
C ALA A 237 -3.46 13.13 -15.78
N THR A 238 -4.34 12.17 -15.46
CA THR A 238 -5.10 11.41 -16.45
C THR A 238 -6.40 12.13 -16.80
N SER A 239 -7.13 12.58 -15.79
CA SER A 239 -8.46 13.19 -15.96
C SER A 239 -8.41 14.72 -16.09
N ASN A 240 -7.22 15.34 -15.97
CA ASN A 240 -7.01 16.79 -15.90
C ASN A 240 -7.84 17.49 -14.82
N ILE A 241 -8.24 16.76 -13.78
CA ILE A 241 -8.93 17.33 -12.62
C ILE A 241 -7.88 18.04 -11.74
N SER A 242 -8.15 19.29 -11.38
CA SER A 242 -7.34 20.07 -10.44
C SER A 242 -8.18 20.51 -9.26
N LEU A 243 -7.69 20.23 -8.05
CA LEU A 243 -8.34 20.52 -6.79
C LEU A 243 -7.42 21.34 -5.88
N LYS A 244 -8.03 22.24 -5.09
CA LYS A 244 -7.37 22.88 -3.95
C LYS A 244 -7.99 22.36 -2.66
N ILE A 245 -7.16 21.75 -1.82
CA ILE A 245 -7.60 21.06 -0.61
C ILE A 245 -6.94 21.73 0.58
N ASN A 246 -7.72 22.14 1.56
CA ASN A 246 -7.17 22.56 2.84
C ASN A 246 -6.54 21.33 3.54
N VAL A 247 -5.24 21.39 3.82
CA VAL A 247 -4.49 20.30 4.45
C VAL A 247 -5.08 19.88 5.81
N ASN A 248 -5.73 20.79 6.52
CA ASN A 248 -6.40 20.48 7.79
C ASN A 248 -7.62 19.55 7.61
N ASN A 249 -8.18 19.47 6.40
CA ASN A 249 -9.28 18.55 6.07
C ASN A 249 -8.78 17.14 5.72
N LEU A 250 -7.47 16.95 5.58
CA LEU A 250 -6.89 15.64 5.35
C LEU A 250 -6.92 14.84 6.65
N ALA A 251 -7.70 13.75 6.66
CA ALA A 251 -7.85 12.83 7.77
C ALA A 251 -6.73 11.77 7.78
N ASP A 252 -6.98 10.62 8.42
CA ASP A 252 -6.08 9.46 8.45
C ASP A 252 -5.70 9.03 7.03
N LYS A 253 -6.67 8.99 6.11
CA LYS A 253 -6.47 8.78 4.66
C LYS A 253 -6.68 10.09 3.91
N TRP A 254 -5.88 10.31 2.88
CA TRP A 254 -5.99 11.48 2.01
C TRP A 254 -6.86 11.13 0.81
N PHE A 255 -7.97 11.85 0.69
CA PHE A 255 -8.90 11.76 -0.42
C PHE A 255 -8.78 13.01 -1.29
N PHE A 256 -8.69 12.80 -2.60
CA PHE A 256 -8.54 13.88 -3.56
C PHE A 256 -9.81 14.01 -4.39
N THR A 257 -10.89 14.39 -3.73
CA THR A 257 -12.24 14.45 -4.30
C THR A 257 -13.02 15.59 -3.67
N ASN A 258 -13.88 16.24 -4.47
CA ASN A 258 -14.86 17.21 -3.99
C ASN A 258 -16.13 16.56 -3.45
N ALA A 259 -16.38 15.28 -3.76
CA ALA A 259 -17.48 14.52 -3.22
C ALA A 259 -17.21 14.27 -1.74
N GLN A 260 -17.70 15.18 -0.90
CA GLN A 260 -17.83 14.93 0.52
C GLN A 260 -18.83 13.79 0.70
N ASN A 261 -18.56 12.91 1.65
CA ASN A 261 -19.52 11.91 2.14
C ASN A 261 -20.66 12.67 2.84
N LEU A 262 -21.57 13.27 2.06
CA LEU A 262 -22.58 14.24 2.50
C LEU A 262 -23.79 13.60 3.19
N GLY A 263 -23.85 12.27 3.24
CA GLY A 263 -24.85 11.55 3.99
C GLY A 263 -24.84 11.93 5.47
N THR A 264 -26.02 11.87 6.09
CA THR A 264 -26.16 12.13 7.54
C THR A 264 -26.05 10.85 8.36
N ARG A 265 -26.19 9.70 7.71
CA ARG A 265 -26.17 8.37 8.31
C ARG A 265 -24.88 7.66 7.95
N GLN A 266 -24.21 7.06 8.93
CA GLN A 266 -23.00 6.31 8.69
C GLN A 266 -23.30 4.80 8.66
N PHE A 267 -22.80 4.07 7.66
CA PHE A 267 -23.09 2.66 7.45
C PHE A 267 -22.77 1.78 8.67
N GLY A 268 -21.66 2.06 9.36
CA GLY A 268 -21.23 1.35 10.57
C GLY A 268 -22.13 1.54 11.81
N ASP A 269 -23.06 2.50 11.78
CA ASP A 269 -24.04 2.68 12.84
C ASP A 269 -25.13 1.59 12.77
N TYR A 270 -25.46 1.14 11.56
CA TYR A 270 -26.53 0.19 11.27
C TYR A 270 -26.03 -1.23 11.01
N PHE A 271 -24.81 -1.37 10.49
CA PHE A 271 -24.26 -2.66 10.06
C PHE A 271 -22.87 -2.90 10.64
N GLN A 272 -22.64 -4.12 11.11
CA GLN A 272 -21.29 -4.60 11.39
C GLN A 272 -20.64 -5.05 10.08
N VAL A 273 -19.43 -4.58 9.79
CA VAL A 273 -18.59 -5.09 8.69
C VAL A 273 -17.33 -5.69 9.28
N SER A 274 -17.03 -6.93 8.92
CA SER A 274 -15.87 -7.63 9.50
C SER A 274 -15.22 -8.56 8.48
N HIS A 275 -13.91 -8.77 8.64
CA HIS A 275 -13.23 -9.82 7.88
C HIS A 275 -13.77 -11.19 8.28
N VAL A 276 -13.82 -12.08 7.30
CA VAL A 276 -14.30 -13.45 7.48
C VAL A 276 -13.24 -14.35 8.14
N VAL A 277 -13.53 -15.64 8.35
CA VAL A 277 -12.61 -16.54 9.07
C VAL A 277 -11.27 -16.68 8.35
N ALA A 278 -10.19 -16.74 9.13
CA ALA A 278 -8.85 -17.01 8.61
C ALA A 278 -8.36 -18.37 9.13
N THR A 279 -8.52 -19.40 8.29
CA THR A 279 -8.03 -20.76 8.60
C THR A 279 -6.50 -20.79 8.70
N LEU A 280 -5.83 -19.92 7.93
CA LEU A 280 -4.39 -19.89 7.68
C LEU A 280 -3.82 -21.18 7.09
N LEU A 281 -4.68 -22.07 6.56
CA LEU A 281 -4.31 -23.24 5.76
C LEU A 281 -5.52 -23.77 4.99
N ASN A 282 -6.05 -23.00 4.03
CA ASN A 282 -7.30 -23.34 3.32
C ASN A 282 -7.28 -24.75 2.70
N GLU A 283 -6.12 -25.22 2.22
CA GLU A 283 -5.96 -26.57 1.65
C GLU A 283 -6.28 -27.72 2.63
N ALA A 284 -6.24 -27.47 3.95
CA ALA A 284 -6.59 -28.46 4.95
C ALA A 284 -8.08 -28.44 5.33
N TYR A 285 -8.73 -27.28 5.20
CA TYR A 285 -10.09 -27.07 5.72
C TYR A 285 -11.16 -26.99 4.64
N VAL A 286 -10.83 -26.50 3.45
CA VAL A 286 -11.79 -26.26 2.36
C VAL A 286 -11.88 -27.48 1.46
N ILE A 287 -13.09 -28.00 1.32
CA ILE A 287 -13.42 -29.17 0.51
C ILE A 287 -14.14 -28.69 -0.75
N LYS A 288 -13.52 -28.93 -1.90
CA LYS A 288 -14.04 -28.47 -3.21
C LYS A 288 -14.77 -29.55 -4.00
N GLU A 289 -14.44 -30.80 -3.72
CA GLU A 289 -15.03 -31.97 -4.35
C GLU A 289 -15.41 -32.96 -3.25
N TRP A 290 -16.66 -33.39 -3.26
CA TRP A 290 -17.19 -34.31 -2.27
C TRP A 290 -18.36 -35.13 -2.80
N LYS A 291 -18.67 -36.21 -2.07
CA LYS A 291 -19.92 -36.95 -2.18
C LYS A 291 -20.60 -36.96 -0.81
N GLU A 292 -21.91 -36.91 -0.79
CA GLU A 292 -22.68 -37.00 0.45
C GLU A 292 -23.12 -38.46 0.65
N GLU A 293 -22.87 -39.00 1.85
CA GLU A 293 -23.20 -40.38 2.24
C GLU A 293 -23.78 -40.37 3.65
N ASN A 294 -25.11 -40.32 3.77
CA ASN A 294 -25.82 -40.25 5.07
C ASN A 294 -25.21 -39.15 5.96
N ASP A 295 -24.70 -39.52 7.14
CA ASP A 295 -24.08 -38.61 8.10
C ASP A 295 -22.62 -38.24 7.78
N TYR A 296 -22.16 -38.47 6.55
CA TYR A 296 -20.77 -38.23 6.13
C TYR A 296 -20.66 -37.46 4.82
N ILE A 297 -19.57 -36.69 4.74
CA ILE A 297 -19.03 -36.09 3.52
C ILE A 297 -17.78 -36.87 3.14
N VAL A 298 -17.75 -37.43 1.93
CA VAL A 298 -16.62 -38.20 1.43
C VAL A 298 -15.76 -37.34 0.51
N CYS A 299 -14.49 -37.17 0.87
CA CYS A 299 -13.50 -36.42 0.10
C CYS A 299 -12.17 -37.18 0.09
N ASN A 300 -11.57 -37.40 -1.09
CA ASN A 300 -10.28 -38.09 -1.24
C ASN A 300 -10.20 -39.44 -0.49
N ASN A 301 -11.27 -40.24 -0.54
CA ASN A 301 -11.45 -41.50 0.20
C ASN A 301 -11.55 -41.40 1.73
N TYR A 302 -11.63 -40.19 2.28
CA TYR A 302 -11.90 -39.96 3.70
C TYR A 302 -13.39 -39.71 3.91
N ARG A 303 -13.99 -40.43 4.87
CA ARG A 303 -15.34 -40.14 5.34
C ARG A 303 -15.23 -39.17 6.51
N ILE A 304 -15.80 -37.98 6.35
CA ILE A 304 -15.75 -36.89 7.33
C ILE A 304 -17.16 -36.69 7.87
N GLU A 305 -17.32 -36.61 9.18
CA GLU A 305 -18.60 -36.49 9.83
C GLU A 305 -19.33 -35.20 9.42
N ARG A 306 -20.60 -35.29 9.00
CA ARG A 306 -21.38 -34.13 8.52
C ARG A 306 -21.50 -33.03 9.57
N GLY A 307 -21.55 -33.39 10.85
CA GLY A 307 -21.73 -32.45 11.97
C GLY A 307 -20.63 -31.40 12.11
N VAL A 308 -19.41 -31.68 11.65
CA VAL A 308 -18.28 -30.73 11.66
C VAL A 308 -18.09 -30.01 10.32
N ILE A 309 -18.94 -30.28 9.34
CA ILE A 309 -18.91 -29.65 8.02
C ILE A 309 -19.95 -28.54 7.94
N ARG A 310 -19.57 -27.40 7.35
CA ARG A 310 -20.48 -26.30 7.00
C ARG A 310 -20.35 -25.96 5.52
N GLU A 311 -21.40 -25.36 4.96
CA GLU A 311 -21.29 -24.69 3.68
C GLU A 311 -20.31 -23.53 3.78
N THR A 312 -19.61 -23.22 2.70
CA THR A 312 -18.73 -22.06 2.64
C THR A 312 -18.88 -21.27 1.35
N ALA A 313 -18.45 -20.01 1.39
CA ALA A 313 -18.50 -19.11 0.26
C ALA A 313 -17.31 -18.14 0.26
N THR A 314 -16.94 -17.74 -0.94
CA THR A 314 -16.08 -16.59 -1.21
C THR A 314 -16.73 -15.76 -2.32
N PRO A 315 -16.41 -14.46 -2.46
CA PRO A 315 -16.88 -13.67 -3.60
C PRO A 315 -16.56 -14.35 -4.93
N ARG A 316 -15.39 -14.99 -5.03
CA ARG A 316 -14.98 -15.73 -6.22
C ARG A 316 -15.82 -16.98 -6.45
N SER A 317 -16.08 -17.79 -5.42
CA SER A 317 -16.87 -19.02 -5.59
C SER A 317 -18.31 -18.68 -5.97
N ARG A 318 -18.90 -17.63 -5.36
CA ARG A 318 -20.23 -17.14 -5.72
C ARG A 318 -20.30 -16.61 -7.15
N LYS A 319 -19.33 -15.79 -7.58
CA LYS A 319 -19.25 -15.28 -8.96
C LYS A 319 -19.24 -16.39 -10.01
N TYR A 320 -18.56 -17.51 -9.74
CA TYR A 320 -18.48 -18.65 -10.66
C TYR A 320 -19.45 -19.79 -10.32
N ASN A 321 -20.43 -19.54 -9.44
CA ASN A 321 -21.40 -20.52 -8.96
C ASN A 321 -20.78 -21.86 -8.51
N LYS A 322 -19.60 -21.80 -7.88
CA LYS A 322 -18.90 -22.95 -7.32
C LYS A 322 -19.35 -23.19 -5.89
N LYS A 323 -19.78 -24.42 -5.61
CA LYS A 323 -20.09 -24.87 -4.25
C LYS A 323 -18.82 -25.42 -3.60
N GLU A 324 -18.62 -25.08 -2.34
CA GLU A 324 -17.50 -25.53 -1.51
C GLU A 324 -18.03 -25.81 -0.10
N MET A 325 -17.38 -26.72 0.61
CA MET A 325 -17.64 -27.02 2.03
C MET A 325 -16.40 -26.68 2.86
N ILE A 326 -16.56 -26.52 4.16
CA ILE A 326 -15.46 -26.27 5.09
C ILE A 326 -15.61 -27.11 6.36
N ILE A 327 -14.49 -27.65 6.84
CA ILE A 327 -14.40 -28.26 8.18
C ILE A 327 -14.42 -27.12 9.20
N PHE A 328 -15.50 -27.02 9.96
CA PHE A 328 -15.74 -26.02 10.99
C PHE A 328 -15.62 -26.67 12.38
N PRO A 329 -14.44 -26.62 13.03
CA PRO A 329 -14.16 -27.32 14.29
C PRO A 329 -14.69 -26.58 15.52
N TYR A 330 -15.88 -26.01 15.39
CA TYR A 330 -16.55 -25.21 16.40
C TYR A 330 -18.05 -25.49 16.33
N TYR A 331 -18.78 -25.04 17.34
CA TYR A 331 -20.23 -25.04 17.32
C TYR A 331 -20.76 -23.78 17.96
N TYR A 332 -21.97 -23.40 17.58
CA TYR A 332 -22.71 -22.35 18.23
C TYR A 332 -23.75 -22.98 19.15
N ASP A 333 -23.87 -22.44 20.36
CA ASP A 333 -24.93 -22.78 21.30
C ASP A 333 -25.58 -21.49 21.78
N ASN A 334 -26.86 -21.31 21.45
CA ASN A 334 -27.60 -20.06 21.65
C ASN A 334 -26.85 -18.81 21.16
N GLY A 335 -26.24 -18.89 19.96
CA GLY A 335 -25.44 -17.81 19.37
C GLY A 335 -24.00 -17.69 19.92
N ASN A 336 -23.66 -18.42 20.98
CA ASN A 336 -22.33 -18.36 21.57
C ASN A 336 -21.39 -19.37 20.90
N LEU A 337 -20.23 -18.87 20.46
CA LEU A 337 -19.17 -19.72 19.91
C LEU A 337 -18.54 -20.59 21.00
N ASN A 338 -18.55 -21.90 20.77
CA ASN A 338 -17.91 -22.88 21.64
C ASN A 338 -16.83 -23.67 20.89
N LYS A 339 -15.84 -24.16 21.65
CA LYS A 339 -14.68 -24.89 21.15
C LYS A 339 -14.65 -26.30 21.73
N TYR A 340 -14.42 -27.30 20.90
CA TYR A 340 -14.17 -28.67 21.36
C TYR A 340 -12.82 -28.78 22.06
N SER A 341 -12.71 -29.52 23.15
CA SER A 341 -11.43 -30.06 23.61
C SER A 341 -10.83 -31.01 22.57
N ILE A 342 -9.54 -31.34 22.71
CA ILE A 342 -8.88 -32.30 21.80
C ILE A 342 -9.60 -33.66 21.84
N MET A 343 -9.88 -34.15 23.06
CA MET A 343 -10.56 -35.43 23.26
C MET A 343 -11.97 -35.43 22.68
N GLU A 344 -12.76 -34.36 22.89
CA GLU A 344 -14.11 -34.26 22.32
C GLU A 344 -14.08 -34.24 20.79
N PHE A 345 -13.15 -33.49 20.18
CA PHE A 345 -13.04 -33.40 18.73
C PHE A 345 -12.67 -34.75 18.11
N GLU A 346 -11.65 -35.42 18.65
CA GLU A 346 -11.18 -36.71 18.13
C GLU A 346 -12.19 -37.84 18.36
N MET A 347 -12.96 -37.80 19.46
CA MET A 347 -14.00 -38.79 19.75
C MET A 347 -15.27 -38.58 18.91
N ARG A 348 -15.70 -37.32 18.72
CA ARG A 348 -16.92 -37.01 17.94
C ARG A 348 -16.68 -36.99 16.45
N PHE A 349 -15.48 -36.61 16.01
CA PHE A 349 -15.13 -36.41 14.60
C PHE A 349 -13.80 -37.11 14.23
N PRO A 350 -13.68 -38.43 14.43
CA PRO A 350 -12.46 -39.17 14.13
C PRO A 350 -12.05 -39.09 12.65
N GLY A 351 -13.01 -39.06 11.72
CA GLY A 351 -12.78 -38.89 10.29
C GLY A 351 -12.21 -37.52 9.94
N ALA A 352 -12.78 -36.45 10.51
CA ALA A 352 -12.24 -35.09 10.36
C ALA A 352 -10.84 -34.95 10.96
N ALA A 353 -10.60 -35.55 12.13
CA ALA A 353 -9.28 -35.56 12.76
C ALA A 353 -8.24 -36.28 11.89
N LEU A 354 -8.58 -37.44 11.32
CA LEU A 354 -7.73 -38.17 10.38
C LEU A 354 -7.42 -37.31 9.14
N PHE A 355 -8.43 -36.68 8.57
CA PHE A 355 -8.29 -35.83 7.37
C PHE A 355 -7.38 -34.62 7.62
N LEU A 356 -7.58 -33.90 8.73
CA LEU A 356 -6.73 -32.75 9.08
C LEU A 356 -5.29 -33.18 9.38
N ASN A 357 -5.08 -34.36 9.96
CA ASN A 357 -3.76 -34.88 10.29
C ASN A 357 -2.87 -35.14 9.04
N ILE A 358 -3.45 -35.29 7.85
CA ILE A 358 -2.69 -35.33 6.59
C ILE A 358 -1.80 -34.08 6.45
N ASN A 359 -2.34 -32.93 6.86
CA ASN A 359 -1.64 -31.65 6.81
C ASN A 359 -1.00 -31.27 8.15
N ARG A 360 -0.81 -32.22 9.09
CA ARG A 360 -0.40 -31.92 10.48
C ARG A 360 0.87 -31.08 10.57
N LYS A 361 1.91 -31.44 9.81
CA LYS A 361 3.18 -30.68 9.79
C LYS A 361 2.99 -29.23 9.37
N LYS A 362 2.13 -28.97 8.38
CA LYS A 362 1.82 -27.61 7.91
C LYS A 362 0.94 -26.86 8.92
N LEU A 363 -0.03 -27.57 9.50
CA LEU A 363 -0.90 -27.05 10.55
C LEU A 363 -0.06 -26.57 11.75
N ASP A 364 0.89 -27.35 12.24
CA ASP A 364 1.68 -26.98 13.41
C ASP A 364 2.65 -25.82 13.14
N LYS A 365 3.12 -25.67 11.90
CA LYS A 365 4.03 -24.58 11.49
C LYS A 365 3.34 -23.26 11.13
N ARG A 366 2.01 -23.24 10.95
CA ARG A 366 1.29 -22.04 10.51
C ARG A 366 1.29 -20.96 11.61
N LYS A 367 1.19 -19.69 11.21
CA LYS A 367 1.15 -18.54 12.13
C LYS A 367 -0.20 -18.43 12.85
N LYS A 368 -0.49 -19.34 13.78
CA LYS A 368 -1.75 -19.43 14.54
C LYS A 368 -1.72 -18.67 15.86
N ASP A 369 -2.89 -18.38 16.41
CA ASP A 369 -3.03 -17.85 17.77
C ASP A 369 -2.40 -18.80 18.81
N LYS A 370 -1.76 -18.25 19.86
CA LYS A 370 -0.96 -19.01 20.84
C LYS A 370 -1.72 -20.19 21.46
N ASN A 371 -3.02 -20.01 21.69
CA ASN A 371 -3.89 -21.00 22.33
C ASN A 371 -4.72 -21.81 21.33
N ALA A 372 -4.49 -21.67 20.02
CA ALA A 372 -5.22 -22.43 19.01
C ALA A 372 -4.75 -23.89 19.00
N LYS A 373 -5.72 -24.81 19.21
CA LYS A 373 -5.49 -26.25 19.09
C LYS A 373 -5.08 -26.59 17.65
N TRP A 374 -4.46 -27.75 17.46
CA TRP A 374 -3.89 -28.15 16.16
C TRP A 374 -4.92 -28.14 15.02
N PHE A 375 -6.17 -28.52 15.34
CA PHE A 375 -7.29 -28.62 14.40
C PHE A 375 -8.12 -27.32 14.29
N GLU A 376 -8.03 -26.38 15.25
CA GLU A 376 -8.76 -25.10 15.23
C GLU A 376 -8.26 -24.17 14.11
N TYR A 377 -9.04 -23.21 13.63
CA TYR A 377 -8.53 -22.20 12.69
C TYR A 377 -7.36 -21.40 13.25
N GLY A 378 -6.53 -20.85 12.36
CA GLY A 378 -5.36 -20.06 12.75
C GLY A 378 -5.71 -18.78 13.52
N ARG A 379 -6.91 -18.24 13.34
CA ARG A 379 -7.40 -16.99 13.95
C ARG A 379 -8.83 -17.15 14.44
N SER A 380 -9.15 -16.68 15.65
CA SER A 380 -10.50 -16.80 16.23
C SER A 380 -11.35 -15.53 16.18
N GLN A 381 -10.81 -14.39 15.78
CA GLN A 381 -11.45 -13.07 15.92
C GLN A 381 -12.79 -12.98 15.15
N ALA A 382 -12.85 -13.56 13.95
CA ALA A 382 -14.04 -13.50 13.11
C ALA A 382 -15.16 -14.49 13.50
N LEU A 383 -14.90 -15.41 14.43
CA LEU A 383 -15.83 -16.52 14.69
C LEU A 383 -17.07 -16.13 15.50
N VAL A 384 -16.98 -15.10 16.35
CA VAL A 384 -18.06 -14.77 17.31
C VAL A 384 -19.30 -14.19 16.62
N GLY A 385 -19.13 -13.42 15.55
CA GLY A 385 -20.22 -12.70 14.89
C GLY A 385 -20.77 -13.37 13.63
N LEU A 386 -20.50 -14.66 13.40
CA LEU A 386 -20.88 -15.36 12.17
C LEU A 386 -22.17 -16.17 12.28
N ASP A 387 -22.75 -16.39 13.47
CA ASP A 387 -23.98 -17.17 13.62
C ASP A 387 -25.25 -16.32 13.39
N SER A 388 -25.33 -15.69 12.22
CA SER A 388 -26.44 -14.81 11.81
C SER A 388 -26.62 -14.83 10.30
N GLU A 389 -27.77 -14.40 9.77
CA GLU A 389 -27.86 -14.07 8.35
C GLU A 389 -26.91 -12.93 8.03
N LYS A 390 -26.21 -13.02 6.89
CA LYS A 390 -25.13 -12.09 6.57
C LYS A 390 -24.97 -11.91 5.06
N LEU A 391 -24.41 -10.78 4.66
CA LEU A 391 -23.95 -10.54 3.29
C LEU A 391 -22.46 -10.82 3.20
N LEU A 392 -21.99 -11.16 2.00
CA LEU A 392 -20.60 -11.36 1.66
C LEU A 392 -20.20 -10.40 0.54
N VAL A 393 -19.13 -9.63 0.78
CA VAL A 393 -18.55 -8.69 -0.18
C VAL A 393 -17.06 -8.93 -0.36
N SER A 394 -16.54 -8.55 -1.52
CA SER A 394 -15.11 -8.62 -1.81
C SER A 394 -14.34 -7.48 -1.14
N THR A 395 -13.10 -7.75 -0.72
CA THR A 395 -12.14 -6.69 -0.36
C THR A 395 -11.57 -5.97 -1.58
N VAL A 396 -11.81 -6.52 -2.78
CA VAL A 396 -11.37 -5.97 -4.06
C VAL A 396 -12.59 -5.74 -4.96
N ILE A 397 -12.82 -4.49 -5.33
CA ILE A 397 -13.90 -4.04 -6.21
C ILE A 397 -13.27 -3.62 -7.54
N THR A 398 -13.94 -3.83 -8.68
CA THR A 398 -13.41 -3.43 -10.00
C THR A 398 -14.39 -2.52 -10.73
N GLU A 399 -15.52 -3.07 -11.19
CA GLU A 399 -16.53 -2.28 -11.92
C GLU A 399 -17.73 -1.97 -11.02
N GLU A 400 -18.22 -2.98 -10.30
CA GLU A 400 -19.39 -2.89 -9.44
C GLU A 400 -19.17 -3.64 -8.13
N VAL A 401 -19.98 -3.30 -7.12
CA VAL A 401 -19.96 -3.97 -5.82
C VAL A 401 -20.88 -5.19 -5.86
N ASN A 402 -20.24 -6.36 -5.94
CA ASN A 402 -20.94 -7.63 -5.86
C ASN A 402 -21.22 -8.00 -4.40
N VAL A 403 -22.49 -8.19 -4.07
CA VAL A 403 -23.00 -8.52 -2.73
C VAL A 403 -23.76 -9.85 -2.80
N TYR A 404 -23.41 -10.79 -1.92
CA TYR A 404 -24.01 -12.13 -1.88
C TYR A 404 -24.63 -12.44 -0.53
N SER A 405 -25.90 -12.80 -0.49
CA SER A 405 -26.56 -13.24 0.74
C SER A 405 -26.10 -14.64 1.15
N LEU A 406 -25.80 -14.81 2.43
CA LEU A 406 -25.44 -16.08 3.04
C LEU A 406 -26.39 -16.38 4.21
N ASN A 407 -26.78 -17.64 4.32
CA ASN A 407 -27.53 -18.13 5.47
C ASN A 407 -26.69 -18.10 6.76
N ARG A 408 -27.37 -18.32 7.89
CA ARG A 408 -26.79 -18.37 9.23
C ARG A 408 -25.58 -19.30 9.34
N GLU A 409 -25.70 -20.52 8.82
CA GLU A 409 -24.71 -21.59 9.01
C GLU A 409 -23.48 -21.51 8.10
N CYS A 410 -23.54 -20.72 7.02
CA CYS A 410 -22.46 -20.61 6.04
C CYS A 410 -21.24 -19.89 6.64
N ILE A 411 -20.04 -20.50 6.51
CA ILE A 411 -18.81 -19.96 7.09
C ILE A 411 -17.89 -19.46 5.96
N PRO A 412 -17.93 -18.17 5.56
CA PRO A 412 -17.07 -17.66 4.51
C PRO A 412 -15.60 -17.58 4.97
N TYR A 413 -14.65 -17.82 4.05
CA TYR A 413 -13.20 -17.79 4.34
C TYR A 413 -12.37 -16.81 3.49
N ALA A 414 -13.01 -16.06 2.58
CA ALA A 414 -12.41 -14.91 1.93
C ALA A 414 -13.43 -13.78 1.71
N GLY A 415 -12.99 -12.53 1.82
CA GLY A 415 -13.84 -11.33 1.71
C GLY A 415 -14.12 -10.67 3.06
N MET A 416 -15.23 -9.95 3.13
CA MET A 416 -15.80 -9.36 4.34
C MET A 416 -17.26 -9.77 4.44
N TYR A 417 -17.74 -9.99 5.66
CA TYR A 417 -19.16 -10.21 5.91
C TYR A 417 -19.80 -8.96 6.50
N ILE A 418 -21.10 -8.81 6.26
CA ILE A 418 -21.93 -7.72 6.78
C ILE A 418 -23.13 -8.33 7.50
N ALA A 419 -23.39 -7.91 8.73
CA ALA A 419 -24.54 -8.31 9.51
C ALA A 419 -25.25 -7.07 10.07
N THR A 420 -26.56 -7.17 10.31
CA THR A 420 -27.32 -6.10 10.98
C THR A 420 -26.82 -5.91 12.40
N LYS A 421 -26.72 -4.64 12.82
CA LYS A 421 -26.36 -4.25 14.19
C LYS A 421 -27.58 -3.72 14.96
N THR A 422 -28.56 -3.19 14.23
CA THR A 422 -29.81 -2.64 14.75
C THR A 422 -31.00 -3.22 13.99
N GLU A 423 -32.20 -3.07 14.54
CA GLU A 423 -33.45 -3.44 13.85
C GLU A 423 -33.94 -2.33 12.90
N GLU A 424 -33.27 -1.18 12.87
CA GLU A 424 -33.68 -0.01 12.06
C GLU A 424 -33.47 -0.23 10.56
N MET A 425 -32.54 -1.11 10.17
CA MET A 425 -32.24 -1.40 8.77
C MET A 425 -32.03 -2.89 8.54
N SER A 426 -32.55 -3.38 7.42
CA SER A 426 -32.44 -4.77 6.99
C SER A 426 -31.17 -5.01 6.16
N LEU A 427 -30.82 -6.29 5.94
CA LEU A 427 -29.75 -6.63 4.99
C LEU A 427 -30.08 -6.20 3.56
N GLU A 428 -31.36 -6.11 3.19
CA GLU A 428 -31.76 -5.62 1.86
C GLU A 428 -31.44 -4.13 1.71
N ASP A 429 -31.62 -3.34 2.77
CA ASP A 429 -31.20 -1.93 2.78
C ASP A 429 -29.68 -1.81 2.59
N ALA A 430 -28.89 -2.66 3.24
CA ALA A 430 -27.45 -2.72 3.00
C ALA A 430 -27.12 -3.07 1.54
N VAL A 431 -27.84 -4.00 0.91
CA VAL A 431 -27.64 -4.34 -0.51
C VAL A 431 -27.89 -3.12 -1.39
N ASN A 432 -28.99 -2.39 -1.15
CA ASN A 432 -29.34 -1.20 -1.93
C ASN A 432 -28.28 -0.10 -1.80
N ILE A 433 -27.80 0.16 -0.58
CA ILE A 433 -26.75 1.15 -0.34
C ILE A 433 -25.45 0.75 -1.03
N LEU A 434 -24.99 -0.49 -0.85
CA LEU A 434 -23.71 -0.96 -1.37
C LEU A 434 -23.68 -1.08 -2.90
N LYS A 435 -24.84 -1.24 -3.55
CA LYS A 435 -24.95 -1.30 -5.00
C LYS A 435 -25.21 0.06 -5.65
N SER A 436 -25.32 1.14 -4.86
CA SER A 436 -25.60 2.46 -5.41
C SER A 436 -24.39 3.06 -6.13
N ASP A 437 -24.65 3.95 -7.09
CA ASP A 437 -23.61 4.68 -7.80
C ASP A 437 -22.82 5.61 -6.87
N GLU A 438 -23.48 6.16 -5.84
CA GLU A 438 -22.85 6.98 -4.81
C GLU A 438 -21.82 6.18 -4.00
N PHE A 439 -22.15 4.95 -3.60
CA PHE A 439 -21.19 4.08 -2.92
C PHE A 439 -20.03 3.69 -3.85
N MET A 440 -20.31 3.40 -5.13
CA MET A 440 -19.24 3.12 -6.09
C MET A 440 -18.33 4.34 -6.31
N GLY A 441 -18.89 5.56 -6.32
CA GLY A 441 -18.13 6.81 -6.33
C GLY A 441 -17.24 6.96 -5.09
N TYR A 442 -17.79 6.65 -3.91
CA TYR A 442 -17.01 6.60 -2.66
C TYR A 442 -15.89 5.56 -2.70
N VAL A 443 -16.14 4.36 -3.24
CA VAL A 443 -15.14 3.29 -3.42
C VAL A 443 -13.97 3.78 -4.28
N LYS A 444 -14.25 4.49 -5.39
CA LYS A 444 -13.22 5.09 -6.25
C LYS A 444 -12.37 6.12 -5.50
N ALA A 445 -12.98 6.90 -4.62
CA ALA A 445 -12.28 7.88 -3.79
C ALA A 445 -11.42 7.22 -2.70
N VAL A 446 -11.98 6.28 -1.93
CA VAL A 446 -11.34 5.70 -0.72
C VAL A 446 -10.38 4.54 -1.04
N GLY A 447 -10.62 3.84 -2.16
CA GLY A 447 -9.94 2.60 -2.48
C GLY A 447 -8.48 2.78 -2.85
N ILE A 448 -7.69 1.75 -2.54
CA ILE A 448 -6.27 1.65 -2.92
C ILE A 448 -6.17 0.84 -4.21
N HIS A 449 -5.57 1.39 -5.24
CA HIS A 449 -5.36 0.64 -6.49
C HIS A 449 -4.41 -0.54 -6.29
N ILE A 450 -4.82 -1.72 -6.75
CA ILE A 450 -4.01 -2.95 -6.70
C ILE A 450 -3.41 -3.25 -8.08
N SER A 451 -4.25 -3.25 -9.11
CA SER A 451 -3.89 -3.56 -10.50
C SER A 451 -4.99 -3.09 -11.44
N GLY A 452 -4.63 -2.35 -12.49
CA GLY A 452 -5.63 -1.78 -13.41
C GLY A 452 -6.68 -0.95 -12.67
N ASN A 453 -7.95 -1.28 -12.90
CA ASN A 453 -9.10 -0.61 -12.29
C ASN A 453 -9.56 -1.24 -10.96
N SER A 454 -8.87 -2.29 -10.48
CA SER A 454 -9.23 -2.93 -9.22
C SER A 454 -8.78 -2.12 -8.00
N LEU A 455 -9.73 -1.84 -7.12
CA LEU A 455 -9.60 -1.07 -5.89
C LEU A 455 -9.75 -1.98 -4.68
N ARG A 456 -8.81 -1.89 -3.73
CA ARG A 456 -8.94 -2.49 -2.41
C ARG A 456 -9.68 -1.55 -1.47
N ILE A 457 -10.69 -2.06 -0.80
CA ILE A 457 -11.32 -1.41 0.35
C ILE A 457 -11.24 -2.29 1.58
N THR A 458 -11.34 -1.66 2.75
CA THR A 458 -11.32 -2.30 4.06
C THR A 458 -12.71 -2.31 4.69
N SER A 459 -12.91 -3.08 5.75
CA SER A 459 -14.18 -3.06 6.49
C SER A 459 -14.45 -1.68 7.09
N ARG A 460 -13.40 -0.97 7.52
CA ARG A 460 -13.49 0.40 8.03
C ARG A 460 -13.98 1.37 6.96
N ASP A 461 -13.50 1.24 5.71
CA ASP A 461 -13.99 2.06 4.61
C ASP A 461 -15.50 1.90 4.40
N ILE A 462 -16.01 0.66 4.40
CA ILE A 462 -17.45 0.44 4.30
C ILE A 462 -18.19 1.04 5.49
N MET A 463 -17.69 0.84 6.72
CA MET A 463 -18.33 1.37 7.93
C MET A 463 -18.32 2.89 8.03
N GLU A 464 -17.34 3.57 7.43
CA GLU A 464 -17.23 5.03 7.42
C GLU A 464 -17.98 5.70 6.26
N TYR A 465 -18.59 4.91 5.37
CA TYR A 465 -19.43 5.44 4.30
C TYR A 465 -20.67 6.15 4.86
N LYS A 466 -20.99 7.32 4.31
CA LYS A 466 -22.17 8.10 4.69
C LYS A 466 -23.15 8.20 3.54
N PHE A 467 -24.40 7.87 3.80
CA PHE A 467 -25.50 7.87 2.84
C PHE A 467 -26.70 8.71 3.29
#